data_AF-Q3SHG5-F1
#
_entry.id   AF-Q3SHG5-F1
#
_cell.length_a   1.000
_cell.length_b   1.000
_cell.length_c   1.000
_cell.angle_alpha   90.00
_cell.angle_beta   90.00
_cell.angle_gamma   90.00
#
_symmetry.space_group_name_H-M   'P 1'
#
loop_
_entity.id
_entity.type
_entity.pdbx_description
1 polymer ?
#
loop_
_entity_poly.entity_id
_entity_poly.type
_entity_poly.pdbx_seq_one_letter_code
_entity_poly.pdbx_strand_id
1 'polypeptide(L)'
;MHADLNERVAVATQTAPWLATADGEGACKPLDSLEAGTTSLVQAPAGAVFAAPGGALGEEILVLDGTLTDARGVWGAGAYLRNPPGSEIPLHSETGCVLFIKRLAFDAEDTAAVRLDTASMRWLPGLVPGLTVMPLHNTHPGSGLSLSHS
;
A
#
# COMPACT_ATOMS: atom_id res chain seq x y z
N MET A 1 -14.39 -4.18 -10.75
CA MET A 1 -15.08 -3.92 -9.46
C MET A 1 -14.76 -2.48 -9.08
N HIS A 2 -15.75 -1.64 -8.72
CA HIS A 2 -15.54 -0.20 -8.46
C HIS A 2 -14.59 0.45 -9.49
N ALA A 3 -14.88 0.22 -10.78
CA ALA A 3 -13.94 0.49 -11.87
C ALA A 3 -14.14 1.87 -12.53
N ASP A 4 -15.26 2.53 -12.28
CA ASP A 4 -15.55 3.87 -12.81
C ASP A 4 -15.00 4.93 -11.84
N LEU A 5 -14.00 5.68 -12.30
CA LEU A 5 -13.36 6.75 -11.52
C LEU A 5 -14.27 8.00 -11.33
N ASN A 6 -15.38 8.08 -12.06
CA ASN A 6 -16.37 9.14 -11.90
C ASN A 6 -17.44 8.79 -10.85
N GLU A 7 -17.48 7.54 -10.40
CA GLU A 7 -18.40 7.11 -9.35
C GLU A 7 -17.76 7.23 -7.98
N ARG A 8 -18.50 7.86 -7.06
CA ARG A 8 -18.09 7.89 -5.65
C ARG A 8 -18.42 6.54 -5.01
N VAL A 9 -17.38 5.86 -4.53
CA VAL A 9 -17.51 4.61 -3.78
C VAL A 9 -17.09 4.83 -2.33
N ALA A 10 -17.84 4.26 -1.39
CA ALA A 10 -17.47 4.16 0.01
C ALA A 10 -17.59 2.70 0.47
N VAL A 11 -16.50 2.12 0.99
CA VAL A 11 -16.47 0.75 1.48
C VAL A 11 -16.31 0.76 3.00
N ALA A 12 -17.27 0.20 3.72
CA ALA A 12 -17.20 0.03 5.18
C ALA A 12 -16.26 -1.14 5.53
N THR A 13 -14.95 -0.90 5.43
CA THR A 13 -13.92 -1.94 5.54
C THR A 13 -13.90 -2.65 6.89
N GLN A 14 -14.38 -2.01 7.96
CA GLN A 14 -14.48 -2.61 9.29
C GLN A 14 -15.48 -3.77 9.35
N THR A 15 -16.62 -3.66 8.64
CA THR A 15 -17.69 -4.65 8.64
C THR A 15 -17.72 -5.54 7.40
N ALA A 16 -17.03 -5.14 6.33
CA ALA A 16 -16.88 -5.98 5.14
C ALA A 16 -16.25 -7.34 5.53
N PRO A 17 -16.71 -8.47 4.94
CA PRO A 17 -16.12 -9.77 5.21
C PRO A 17 -14.71 -9.86 4.62
N TRP A 18 -13.84 -10.60 5.28
CA TRP A 18 -12.58 -11.05 4.72
C TRP A 18 -12.84 -12.22 3.76
N LEU A 19 -12.30 -12.14 2.54
CA LEU A 19 -12.36 -13.22 1.55
C LEU A 19 -11.06 -14.02 1.60
N ALA A 20 -11.12 -15.34 1.66
CA ALA A 20 -9.90 -16.16 1.66
C ALA A 20 -9.07 -15.93 0.38
N THR A 21 -7.75 -15.90 0.50
CA THR A 21 -6.84 -15.91 -0.65
C THR A 21 -6.89 -17.25 -1.38
N ALA A 22 -6.41 -17.30 -2.63
CA ALA A 22 -6.50 -18.50 -3.46
C ALA A 22 -5.74 -19.71 -2.88
N ASP A 23 -4.65 -19.46 -2.15
CA ASP A 23 -3.88 -20.46 -1.40
C ASP A 23 -4.53 -20.83 -0.05
N GLY A 24 -5.54 -20.08 0.40
CA GLY A 24 -6.25 -20.28 1.66
C GLY A 24 -5.48 -19.89 2.92
N GLU A 25 -4.26 -19.35 2.79
CA GLU A 25 -3.42 -19.03 3.94
C GLU A 25 -3.73 -17.65 4.53
N GLY A 26 -4.20 -16.72 3.70
CA GLY A 26 -4.56 -15.36 4.10
C GLY A 26 -5.99 -14.98 3.73
N ALA A 27 -6.26 -13.70 3.86
CA ALA A 27 -7.52 -13.12 3.42
C ALA A 27 -7.34 -11.72 2.83
N CYS A 28 -8.28 -11.28 1.99
CA CYS A 28 -8.28 -9.96 1.41
C CYS A 28 -9.67 -9.31 1.43
N LYS A 29 -9.67 -7.98 1.36
CA LYS A 29 -10.83 -7.15 1.07
C LYS A 29 -10.49 -6.33 -0.17
N PRO A 30 -10.91 -6.77 -1.36
CA PRO A 30 -10.74 -5.99 -2.57
C PRO A 30 -11.49 -4.66 -2.43
N LEU A 31 -10.80 -3.53 -2.67
CA LEU A 31 -11.38 -2.19 -2.58
C LEU A 31 -11.72 -1.63 -3.96
N ASP A 32 -10.85 -1.88 -4.95
CA ASP A 32 -11.12 -1.60 -6.36
C ASP A 32 -10.40 -2.62 -7.26
N SER A 33 -10.83 -2.67 -8.51
CA SER A 33 -10.13 -3.35 -9.59
C SER A 33 -10.39 -2.57 -10.86
N LEU A 34 -9.34 -1.85 -11.26
CA LEU A 34 -9.26 -0.97 -12.41
C LEU A 34 -8.46 -1.65 -13.53
N GLU A 35 -8.52 -1.12 -14.75
CA GLU A 35 -7.62 -1.57 -15.82
C GLU A 35 -6.14 -1.34 -15.45
N ALA A 36 -5.87 -0.25 -14.73
CA ALA A 36 -4.52 0.10 -14.29
C ALA A 36 -4.00 -0.75 -13.12
N GLY A 37 -4.85 -1.55 -12.47
CA GLY A 37 -4.47 -2.43 -11.36
C GLY A 37 -5.50 -2.49 -10.23
N THR A 38 -5.03 -2.67 -8.99
CA THR A 38 -5.90 -3.03 -7.85
C THR A 38 -5.48 -2.36 -6.56
N THR A 39 -6.47 -2.06 -5.73
CA THR A 39 -6.33 -1.67 -4.32
C THR A 39 -7.02 -2.69 -3.43
N SER A 40 -6.39 -3.11 -2.34
CA SER A 40 -6.95 -4.09 -1.40
C SER A 40 -6.46 -3.87 0.03
N LEU A 41 -7.24 -4.37 1.00
CA LEU A 41 -6.68 -4.76 2.29
C LEU A 41 -6.28 -6.23 2.22
N VAL A 42 -5.14 -6.58 2.79
CA VAL A 42 -4.64 -7.96 2.87
C VAL A 42 -4.34 -8.29 4.33
N GLN A 43 -4.80 -9.45 4.79
CA GLN A 43 -4.44 -10.05 6.05
C GLN A 43 -3.64 -11.31 5.76
N ALA A 44 -2.40 -11.35 6.22
CA ALA A 44 -1.50 -12.47 6.01
C ALA A 44 -1.08 -13.10 7.35
N PRO A 45 -0.95 -14.43 7.42
CA PRO A 45 -0.55 -15.13 8.62
C PRO A 45 0.95 -14.95 8.93
N ALA A 46 1.36 -15.38 10.12
CA ALA A 46 2.77 -15.49 10.47
C ALA A 46 3.51 -16.45 9.52
N GLY A 47 4.71 -16.04 9.09
CA GLY A 47 5.52 -16.76 8.11
C GLY A 47 5.14 -16.51 6.65
N ALA A 48 4.14 -15.66 6.37
CA ALA A 48 3.71 -15.37 5.01
C ALA A 48 4.85 -14.77 4.17
N VAL A 49 4.93 -15.19 2.91
CA VAL A 49 5.86 -14.66 1.91
C VAL A 49 5.04 -14.07 0.76
N PHE A 50 5.40 -12.88 0.31
CA PHE A 50 4.70 -12.18 -0.75
C PHE A 50 5.54 -12.22 -2.04
N ALA A 51 4.90 -12.66 -3.12
CA ALA A 51 5.47 -12.52 -4.45
C ALA A 51 5.48 -11.04 -4.85
N ALA A 52 6.55 -10.64 -5.54
CA ALA A 52 6.62 -9.34 -6.19
C ALA A 52 5.47 -9.17 -7.19
N PRO A 53 4.96 -7.95 -7.39
CA PRO A 53 4.00 -7.66 -8.44
C PRO A 53 4.68 -7.94 -9.80
N GLY A 54 4.34 -9.06 -10.45
CA GLY A 54 4.99 -9.44 -11.70
C GLY A 54 4.86 -8.35 -12.79
N GLY A 55 5.85 -8.29 -13.68
CA GLY A 55 5.81 -7.44 -14.88
C GLY A 55 6.07 -5.95 -14.63
N ALA A 56 5.26 -5.10 -15.25
CA ALA A 56 5.44 -3.64 -15.31
C ALA A 56 4.65 -2.87 -14.22
N LEU A 57 4.11 -3.55 -13.22
CA LEU A 57 3.37 -2.90 -12.14
C LEU A 57 4.30 -2.48 -11.00
N GLY A 58 4.05 -1.30 -10.47
CA GLY A 58 4.59 -0.89 -9.17
C GLY A 58 3.66 -1.29 -8.03
N GLU A 59 4.18 -1.18 -6.81
CA GLU A 59 3.46 -1.55 -5.59
C GLU A 59 3.67 -0.52 -4.49
N GLU A 60 2.58 -0.10 -3.85
CA GLU A 60 2.56 0.72 -2.65
C GLU A 60 1.93 -0.08 -1.51
N ILE A 61 2.57 -0.06 -0.35
CA ILE A 61 2.14 -0.79 0.84
C ILE A 61 2.16 0.15 2.03
N LEU A 62 1.06 0.19 2.78
CA LEU A 62 1.02 0.72 4.14
C LEU A 62 0.75 -0.44 5.09
N VAL A 63 1.67 -0.67 6.03
CA VAL A 63 1.49 -1.67 7.09
C VAL A 63 0.51 -1.09 8.11
N LEU A 64 -0.65 -1.73 8.27
CA LEU A 64 -1.69 -1.32 9.22
C LEU A 64 -1.54 -2.02 10.58
N ASP A 65 -1.11 -3.27 10.56
CA ASP A 65 -0.86 -4.09 11.75
C ASP A 65 0.23 -5.14 11.46
N GLY A 66 0.92 -5.58 12.51
CA GLY A 66 2.00 -6.57 12.40
C GLY A 66 3.28 -6.03 11.76
N THR A 67 4.02 -6.90 11.06
CA THR A 67 5.32 -6.55 10.46
C THR A 67 5.46 -7.04 9.03
N LEU A 68 6.21 -6.29 8.24
CA LEU A 68 6.64 -6.67 6.90
C LEU A 68 8.16 -6.47 6.81
N THR A 69 8.87 -7.44 6.31
CA THR A 69 10.33 -7.45 6.30
C THR A 69 10.83 -7.57 4.87
N ASP A 70 11.92 -6.86 4.58
CA ASP A 70 12.70 -7.00 3.35
C ASP A 70 14.20 -6.99 3.67
N ALA A 71 15.05 -7.02 2.66
CA ALA A 71 16.51 -7.00 2.84
C ALA A 71 17.04 -5.74 3.57
N ARG A 72 16.24 -4.68 3.70
CA ARG A 72 16.63 -3.42 4.35
C ARG A 72 16.20 -3.36 5.82
N GLY A 73 15.25 -4.20 6.25
CA GLY A 73 14.84 -4.27 7.65
C GLY A 73 13.41 -4.74 7.86
N VAL A 74 12.95 -4.58 9.10
CA VAL A 74 11.61 -4.93 9.57
C VAL A 74 10.79 -3.64 9.68
N TRP A 75 9.61 -3.64 9.06
CA TRP A 75 8.73 -2.50 8.92
C TRP A 75 7.41 -2.78 9.64
N GLY A 76 7.19 -2.11 10.77
CA GLY A 76 5.98 -2.29 11.60
C GLY A 76 4.79 -1.46 11.13
N ALA A 77 3.70 -1.51 11.91
CA ALA A 77 2.51 -0.68 11.68
C ALA A 77 2.87 0.82 11.52
N GLY A 78 2.28 1.46 10.51
CA GLY A 78 2.60 2.82 10.09
C GLY A 78 3.69 2.90 9.01
N ALA A 79 4.45 1.84 8.74
CA ALA A 79 5.46 1.90 7.70
C ALA A 79 4.84 1.97 6.29
N TYR A 80 5.36 2.86 5.44
CA TYR A 80 5.04 2.95 4.02
C TYR A 80 6.21 2.45 3.18
N LEU A 81 5.89 1.52 2.26
CA LEU A 81 6.83 0.95 1.32
C LEU A 81 6.35 1.21 -0.11
N ARG A 82 7.26 1.55 -1.00
CA ARG A 82 7.02 1.64 -2.45
C ARG A 82 8.05 0.84 -3.21
N ASN A 83 7.60 0.00 -4.12
CA ASN A 83 8.42 -0.78 -5.03
C ASN A 83 8.09 -0.34 -6.47
N PRO A 84 9.06 0.18 -7.25
CA PRO A 84 8.83 0.59 -8.63
C PRO A 84 8.55 -0.62 -9.55
N PRO A 85 8.06 -0.40 -10.79
CA PRO A 85 7.90 -1.44 -11.80
C PRO A 85 9.13 -2.33 -11.97
N GLY A 86 8.90 -3.64 -12.17
CA GLY A 86 9.98 -4.62 -12.37
C GLY A 86 10.80 -4.95 -11.12
N SER A 87 10.43 -4.44 -9.94
CA SER A 87 11.09 -4.79 -8.68
C SER A 87 10.86 -6.26 -8.32
N GLU A 88 11.94 -7.00 -8.07
CA GLU A 88 11.90 -8.35 -7.51
C GLU A 88 12.29 -8.35 -6.03
N ILE A 89 11.67 -7.46 -5.25
CA ILE A 89 11.97 -7.33 -3.81
C ILE A 89 11.12 -8.34 -3.04
N PRO A 90 11.71 -9.40 -2.45
CA PRO A 90 10.95 -10.34 -1.64
C PRO A 90 10.50 -9.65 -0.36
N LEU A 91 9.24 -9.84 -0.01
CA LEU A 91 8.65 -9.38 1.24
C LEU A 91 8.16 -10.60 2.03
N HIS A 92 8.29 -10.56 3.35
CA HIS A 92 7.76 -11.60 4.23
C HIS A 92 7.25 -10.99 5.53
N SER A 93 6.41 -11.72 6.24
CA SER A 93 5.91 -11.31 7.55
C SER A 93 6.20 -12.39 8.59
N GLU A 94 7.04 -12.09 9.57
CA GLU A 94 7.37 -13.06 10.62
C GLU A 94 6.19 -13.28 11.58
N THR A 95 5.47 -12.21 11.93
CA THR A 95 4.39 -12.23 12.93
C THR A 95 2.99 -12.24 12.32
N GLY A 96 2.89 -12.17 11.00
CA GLY A 96 1.66 -11.83 10.29
C GLY A 96 1.47 -10.33 10.21
N CYS A 97 0.63 -9.89 9.29
CA CYS A 97 0.38 -8.47 9.04
C CYS A 97 -0.98 -8.19 8.42
N VAL A 98 -1.46 -6.96 8.63
CA VAL A 98 -2.55 -6.37 7.85
C VAL A 98 -1.98 -5.22 7.03
N LEU A 99 -2.22 -5.24 5.72
CA LEU A 99 -1.67 -4.29 4.76
C LEU A 99 -2.81 -3.57 4.02
N PHE A 100 -2.64 -2.28 3.78
CA PHE A 100 -3.29 -1.60 2.66
C PHE A 100 -2.31 -1.59 1.49
N ILE A 101 -2.70 -2.21 0.38
CA ILE A 101 -1.82 -2.43 -0.76
C ILE A 101 -2.46 -1.95 -2.05
N LYS A 102 -1.65 -1.28 -2.88
CA LYS A 102 -2.00 -0.87 -4.24
C LYS A 102 -0.96 -1.43 -5.18
N ARG A 103 -1.42 -2.14 -6.21
CA ARG A 103 -0.57 -2.64 -7.31
C ARG A 103 -1.10 -2.04 -8.60
N LEU A 104 -0.34 -1.12 -9.19
CA LEU A 104 -0.81 -0.27 -10.26
C LEU A 104 0.28 -0.07 -11.31
N ALA A 105 -0.10 0.26 -12.54
CA ALA A 105 0.83 0.77 -13.54
C ALA A 105 1.40 2.10 -13.07
N PHE A 106 2.67 2.11 -12.65
CA PHE A 106 3.42 3.35 -12.44
C PHE A 106 4.00 3.82 -13.78
N ASP A 107 4.60 5.00 -13.78
CA ASP A 107 5.44 5.41 -14.89
C ASP A 107 6.57 4.38 -15.10
N ALA A 108 6.84 4.00 -16.34
CA ALA A 108 7.88 3.03 -16.68
C ALA A 108 9.29 3.53 -16.33
N GLU A 109 9.47 4.85 -16.21
CA GLU A 109 10.72 5.47 -15.79
C GLU A 109 10.81 5.68 -14.26
N ASP A 110 9.75 5.37 -13.51
CA ASP A 110 9.80 5.42 -12.04
C ASP A 110 10.69 4.28 -11.52
N THR A 111 11.79 4.66 -10.87
CA THR A 111 12.80 3.76 -10.30
C THR A 111 12.92 3.90 -8.78
N ALA A 112 12.04 4.68 -8.16
CA ALA A 112 12.17 5.06 -6.76
C ALA A 112 11.60 4.00 -5.81
N ALA A 113 12.49 3.25 -5.16
CA ALA A 113 12.13 2.42 -4.00
C ALA A 113 12.09 3.25 -2.71
N VAL A 114 10.98 3.21 -1.98
CA VAL A 114 10.76 4.01 -0.76
C VAL A 114 10.52 3.10 0.44
N ARG A 115 11.11 3.45 1.59
CA ARG A 115 10.86 2.85 2.91
C ARG A 115 10.76 3.97 3.93
N LEU A 116 9.59 4.18 4.51
CA LEU A 116 9.33 5.26 5.45
C LEU A 116 8.65 4.72 6.69
N ASP A 117 9.20 5.03 7.86
CA ASP A 117 8.48 4.90 9.12
C ASP A 117 7.72 6.19 9.40
N THR A 118 6.41 6.19 9.14
CA THR A 118 5.58 7.40 9.27
C THR A 118 5.44 7.85 10.72
N ALA A 119 5.62 6.96 11.71
CA ALA A 119 5.57 7.35 13.12
C ALA A 119 6.75 8.27 13.51
N SER A 120 7.86 8.19 12.77
CA SER A 120 9.04 9.04 12.96
C SER A 120 9.00 10.35 12.16
N MET A 121 8.03 10.49 11.25
CA MET A 121 7.93 11.62 10.33
C MET A 121 7.06 12.74 10.90
N ARG A 122 7.32 13.96 10.43
CA ARG A 122 6.56 15.13 10.84
C ARG A 122 5.35 15.37 9.95
N TRP A 123 4.24 15.73 10.58
CA TRP A 123 3.10 16.33 9.90
C TRP A 123 3.42 17.77 9.52
N LEU A 124 2.97 18.19 8.33
CA LEU A 124 3.13 19.53 7.78
C LEU A 124 1.76 20.19 7.61
N PRO A 125 1.66 21.52 7.65
CA PRO A 125 0.44 22.22 7.28
C PRO A 125 0.02 21.88 5.84
N GLY A 126 -1.27 21.57 5.64
CA GLY A 126 -1.87 21.36 4.34
C GLY A 126 -2.24 22.66 3.62
N LEU A 127 -2.82 22.54 2.43
CA LEU A 127 -3.21 23.69 1.60
C LEU A 127 -4.44 24.45 2.11
N VAL A 128 -5.19 23.87 3.05
CA VAL A 128 -6.38 24.48 3.66
C VAL A 128 -6.27 24.48 5.19
N PRO A 129 -6.85 25.47 5.89
CA PRO A 129 -6.85 25.51 7.35
C PRO A 129 -7.43 24.24 7.96
N GLY A 130 -6.77 23.71 9.00
CA GLY A 130 -7.17 22.47 9.70
C GLY A 130 -6.65 21.19 9.05
N LEU A 131 -6.22 21.22 7.79
CA LEU A 131 -5.61 20.06 7.14
C LEU A 131 -4.12 19.97 7.50
N THR A 132 -3.66 18.79 7.89
CA THR A 132 -2.24 18.44 7.97
C THR A 132 -1.93 17.26 7.06
N VAL A 133 -0.72 17.26 6.51
CA VAL A 133 -0.27 16.26 5.54
C VAL A 133 1.11 15.72 5.89
N MET A 134 1.35 14.46 5.57
CA MET A 134 2.66 13.83 5.65
C MET A 134 3.03 13.31 4.25
N PRO A 135 3.94 13.99 3.52
CA PRO A 135 4.35 13.56 2.20
C PRO A 135 5.07 12.20 2.26
N LEU A 136 4.63 11.25 1.43
CA LEU A 136 5.20 9.91 1.35
C LEU A 136 6.07 9.73 0.10
N HIS A 137 5.66 10.26 -1.05
CA HIS A 137 6.41 10.14 -2.29
C HIS A 137 5.97 11.20 -3.33
N ASN A 138 6.89 11.61 -4.21
CA ASN A 138 6.59 12.46 -5.37
C ASN A 138 7.30 11.87 -6.59
N THR A 139 6.56 11.61 -7.68
CA THR A 139 7.14 11.15 -8.94
C THR A 139 7.54 12.34 -9.83
N HIS A 140 6.66 13.35 -9.94
CA HIS A 140 6.85 14.58 -10.72
C HIS A 140 6.17 15.79 -10.04
N PRO A 141 6.50 17.04 -10.43
CA PRO A 141 5.81 18.22 -9.91
C PRO A 141 4.28 18.12 -10.11
N GLY A 142 3.53 18.12 -9.01
CA GLY A 142 2.06 18.00 -9.02
C GLY A 142 1.51 16.58 -8.83
N SER A 143 2.36 15.55 -8.84
CA SER A 143 1.97 14.16 -8.51
C SER A 143 2.68 13.71 -7.24
N GLY A 144 1.99 13.86 -6.12
CA GLY A 144 2.49 13.51 -4.79
C GLY A 144 1.49 12.67 -4.01
N LEU A 145 2.00 11.66 -3.30
CA LEU A 145 1.25 10.89 -2.34
C LEU A 145 1.53 11.42 -0.93
N SER A 146 0.49 11.58 -0.13
CA SER A 146 0.60 11.94 1.28
C SER A 146 -0.46 11.23 2.13
N LEU A 147 -0.16 11.00 3.40
CA LEU A 147 -1.21 10.81 4.41
C LEU A 147 -1.79 12.18 4.77
N SER A 148 -3.07 12.23 5.10
CA SER A 148 -3.75 13.44 5.54
C SER A 148 -4.57 13.20 6.81
N HIS A 149 -4.66 14.23 7.63
CA HIS A 149 -5.51 14.27 8.82
C HIS A 149 -6.13 15.67 8.96
N SER A 150 -7.40 15.72 9.37
CA SER A 150 -8.23 16.93 9.50
C SER A 150 -8.97 16.95 10.83
#